data_AF-A0AAV9Y1W0-F1
#
_entry.id   AF-A0AAV9Y1W0-F1
#
_cell.length_a   1.000
_cell.length_b   1.000
_cell.length_c   1.000
_cell.angle_alpha   90.00
_cell.angle_beta   90.00
_cell.angle_gamma   90.00
#
_symmetry.space_group_name_H-M   'P 1'
#
loop_
_entity.id
_entity.type
_entity.pdbx_description
1 polymer ?
#
loop_
_entity_poly.entity_id
_entity_poly.type
_entity_poly.pdbx_seq_one_letter_code
_entity_poly.pdbx_strand_id
1 'polypeptide(L)'
;MNIYISAENIRKYRSFALVLHVEYGFLLLESNKLKKGEQYQFPGGRLDISDFNIINESLKKSNLPSTNPINIEEIVFKSCAARELYEETGLDYRRKLDKFERLNFNYSDKFNFFLLKISNQDNLLLDTYSNDNYKWDWNLINTIYNNCYIKVYNYIFLMMGVLTKCSGDIEFYLKLSNEHKSFLFENKYEEIPVMIKNHSKGICSKAFECYLSYINNNKDELRSTTIARTNRSTGKEIR
;
A
#
# COMPACT_ATOMS: atom_id res chain seq x y z
N MET A 1 19.52 -15.13 -3.52
CA MET A 1 18.98 -16.46 -3.87
C MET A 1 18.04 -16.23 -5.04
N ASN A 2 18.33 -16.77 -6.24
CA ASN A 2 17.43 -16.59 -7.39
C ASN A 2 16.25 -17.54 -7.20
N ILE A 3 15.09 -17.03 -6.78
CA ILE A 3 13.89 -17.86 -6.66
C ILE A 3 13.38 -18.13 -8.08
N TYR A 4 13.61 -19.36 -8.57
CA TYR A 4 12.90 -19.87 -9.74
C TYR A 4 11.44 -20.15 -9.32
N ILE A 5 10.59 -19.12 -9.40
CA ILE A 5 9.15 -19.28 -9.20
C ILE A 5 8.61 -20.02 -10.42
N SER A 6 8.42 -21.34 -10.31
CA SER A 6 7.73 -22.08 -11.37
C SER A 6 6.26 -21.63 -11.44
N ALA A 7 5.68 -21.63 -12.66
CA ALA A 7 4.28 -21.25 -12.88
C ALA A 7 3.31 -22.07 -12.00
N GLU A 8 3.64 -23.33 -11.71
CA GLU A 8 2.84 -24.21 -10.84
C GLU A 8 2.86 -23.77 -9.36
N ASN A 9 3.90 -23.07 -8.92
CA ASN A 9 4.09 -22.66 -7.54
C ASN A 9 3.79 -21.18 -7.28
N ILE A 10 3.54 -20.38 -8.32
CA ILE A 10 3.32 -18.93 -8.23
C ILE A 10 2.26 -18.56 -7.19
N ARG A 11 1.14 -19.30 -7.15
CA ARG A 11 0.01 -19.07 -6.23
C ARG A 11 0.33 -19.38 -4.76
N LYS A 12 1.49 -19.95 -4.46
CA LYS A 12 1.98 -20.16 -3.08
C LYS A 12 2.61 -18.89 -2.52
N TYR A 13 3.03 -17.97 -3.39
CA TYR A 13 3.65 -16.70 -3.02
C TYR A 13 2.59 -15.62 -2.87
N ARG A 14 2.84 -14.68 -1.96
CA ARG A 14 1.96 -13.57 -1.65
C ARG A 14 2.73 -12.28 -1.45
N SER A 15 2.05 -11.18 -1.75
CA SER A 15 2.56 -9.83 -1.54
C SER A 15 1.51 -8.99 -0.82
N PHE A 16 1.95 -8.18 0.14
CA PHE A 16 1.10 -7.28 0.91
C PHE A 16 1.66 -5.86 0.91
N ALA A 17 0.76 -4.88 0.88
CA ALA A 17 1.08 -3.47 1.01
C ALA A 17 0.72 -2.97 2.41
N LEU A 18 1.72 -2.56 3.18
CA LEU A 18 1.54 -1.77 4.39
C LEU A 18 1.44 -0.31 3.97
N VAL A 19 0.21 0.16 3.74
CA VAL A 19 -0.04 1.52 3.26
C VAL A 19 -0.13 2.45 4.47
N LEU A 20 0.85 3.35 4.62
CA LEU A 20 0.91 4.36 5.67
C LEU A 20 0.48 5.71 5.11
N HIS A 21 -0.70 6.18 5.51
CA HIS A 21 -1.07 7.58 5.33
C HIS A 21 -0.33 8.44 6.36
N VAL A 22 0.36 9.48 5.89
CA VAL A 22 1.23 10.32 6.74
C VAL A 22 0.50 10.99 7.90
N GLU A 23 -0.80 11.27 7.75
CA GLU A 23 -1.63 11.90 8.79
C GLU A 23 -2.51 10.92 9.56
N TYR A 24 -2.92 9.80 8.94
CA TYR A 24 -4.02 8.97 9.46
C TYR A 24 -3.55 7.61 9.97
N GLY A 25 -2.34 7.17 9.62
CA GLY A 25 -1.81 5.87 10.02
C GLY A 25 -1.98 4.80 8.96
N PHE A 26 -2.04 3.54 9.37
CA PHE A 26 -2.04 2.41 8.43
C PHE A 26 -3.44 2.08 7.91
N LEU A 27 -3.55 1.91 6.60
CA LEU A 27 -4.78 1.46 5.95
C LEU A 27 -5.07 0.01 6.31
N LEU A 28 -6.24 -0.24 6.87
CA LEU A 28 -6.81 -1.55 7.09
C LEU A 28 -8.12 -1.68 6.35
N LEU A 29 -8.27 -2.78 5.61
CA LEU A 29 -9.51 -3.12 4.91
C LEU A 29 -10.35 -4.04 5.77
N GLU A 30 -11.62 -3.70 5.93
CA GLU A 30 -12.57 -4.50 6.67
C GLU A 30 -13.29 -5.45 5.72
N SER A 31 -13.20 -6.75 5.99
CA SER A 31 -13.91 -7.79 5.24
C SER A 31 -14.83 -8.58 6.17
N ASN A 32 -15.97 -9.04 5.64
CA ASN A 32 -16.83 -9.99 6.32
C ASN A 32 -16.77 -11.33 5.58
N LYS A 33 -16.11 -12.33 6.18
CA LYS A 33 -16.05 -13.68 5.60
C LYS A 33 -17.01 -14.57 6.37
N LEU A 34 -17.94 -15.21 5.66
CA LEU A 34 -19.00 -16.07 6.23
C LEU A 34 -18.54 -17.02 7.35
N LYS A 35 -17.31 -17.53 7.29
CA LYS A 35 -16.75 -18.46 8.29
C LYS A 35 -15.83 -17.82 9.34
N LYS A 36 -15.34 -16.61 9.12
CA LYS A 36 -14.35 -15.95 9.99
C LYS A 36 -14.90 -14.72 10.70
N GLY A 37 -16.11 -14.28 10.34
CA GLY A 37 -16.71 -13.05 10.81
C GLY A 37 -16.00 -11.83 10.22
N GLU A 38 -16.16 -10.72 10.93
CA GLU A 38 -15.52 -9.45 10.63
C GLU A 38 -14.03 -9.52 10.98
N GLN A 39 -13.19 -9.08 10.05
CA GLN A 39 -11.75 -9.05 10.23
C GLN A 39 -11.15 -7.91 9.43
N TYR A 40 -10.06 -7.36 9.96
CA TYR A 40 -9.22 -6.40 9.25
C TYR A 40 -8.07 -7.10 8.54
N GLN A 41 -7.64 -6.54 7.41
CA GLN A 41 -6.49 -7.01 6.65
C GLN A 41 -5.73 -5.86 5.99
N PHE A 42 -4.44 -6.06 5.74
CA PHE A 42 -3.72 -5.22 4.79
C PHE A 42 -4.13 -5.57 3.36
N PRO A 43 -4.10 -4.60 2.43
CA PRO A 43 -4.24 -4.90 1.02
C PRO A 43 -3.17 -5.90 0.56
N GLY A 44 -3.56 -6.88 -0.24
CA GLY A 44 -2.62 -7.87 -0.77
C GLY A 44 -3.19 -9.26 -1.00
N GLY A 45 -2.48 -10.04 -1.82
CA GLY A 45 -2.99 -11.29 -2.31
C GLY A 45 -1.92 -12.21 -2.86
N ARG A 46 -2.32 -13.06 -3.80
CA ARG A 46 -1.43 -14.07 -4.39
C ARG A 46 -0.80 -13.52 -5.66
N LEU A 47 0.42 -13.97 -5.93
CA LEU A 47 1.02 -13.72 -7.23
C LEU A 47 0.20 -14.42 -8.31
N ASP A 48 0.04 -13.72 -9.43
CA ASP A 48 -0.59 -14.19 -10.65
C ASP A 48 0.43 -14.12 -11.81
N ILE A 49 0.19 -14.92 -12.86
CA ILE A 49 1.02 -14.95 -14.06
C ILE A 49 1.14 -13.55 -14.68
N SER A 50 0.07 -12.76 -14.62
CA SER A 50 0.06 -11.37 -15.10
C SER A 50 1.07 -10.46 -14.39
N ASP A 51 1.45 -10.74 -13.15
CA ASP A 51 2.46 -9.96 -12.41
C ASP A 51 3.86 -10.09 -13.05
N PHE A 52 4.10 -11.16 -13.82
CA PHE A 52 5.34 -11.37 -14.56
C PHE A 52 5.37 -10.59 -15.89
N ASN A 53 4.21 -10.26 -16.46
CA ASN A 53 4.15 -9.56 -17.75
C ASN A 53 4.70 -8.13 -17.66
N ILE A 54 4.60 -7.49 -16.50
CA ILE A 54 5.14 -6.14 -16.23
C ILE A 54 6.67 -6.10 -16.39
N ILE A 55 7.36 -7.21 -16.08
CA ILE A 55 8.81 -7.32 -16.30
C ILE A 55 9.13 -7.26 -17.80
N ASN A 56 8.38 -7.99 -18.62
CA ASN A 56 8.63 -8.04 -20.06
C ASN A 56 8.44 -6.66 -20.71
N GLU A 57 7.48 -5.86 -20.24
CA GLU A 57 7.30 -4.49 -20.71
C GLU A 57 8.40 -3.54 -20.20
N SER A 58 8.80 -3.69 -18.94
CA SER A 58 9.84 -2.86 -18.33
C SER A 58 11.21 -3.13 -18.96
N LEU A 59 11.56 -4.40 -19.18
CA LEU A 59 12.79 -4.82 -19.86
C LEU A 59 12.83 -4.40 -21.33
N LYS A 60 11.68 -4.33 -22.02
CA LYS A 60 11.62 -3.83 -23.40
C LYS A 60 11.82 -2.32 -23.51
N LYS A 61 11.43 -1.55 -22.47
CA LYS A 61 11.56 -0.09 -22.45
C LYS A 61 12.92 0.37 -21.96
N SER A 62 13.61 -0.43 -21.17
CA SER A 62 14.93 -0.09 -20.65
C SER A 62 16.04 -0.47 -21.65
N ASN A 63 16.52 0.51 -22.42
CA ASN A 63 17.88 0.49 -22.97
C ASN A 63 18.94 0.66 -21.85
N LEU A 64 18.72 0.06 -20.66
CA LEU A 64 19.60 0.27 -19.52
C LEU A 64 20.86 -0.57 -19.67
N PRO A 65 22.05 0.04 -19.57
CA PRO A 65 23.31 -0.70 -19.52
C PRO A 65 23.33 -1.62 -18.30
N SER A 66 23.87 -2.82 -18.52
CA SER A 66 23.79 -4.04 -17.70
C SER A 66 24.49 -4.01 -16.33
N THR A 67 24.72 -2.84 -15.72
CA THR A 67 25.65 -2.73 -14.58
C THR A 67 24.99 -2.89 -13.21
N ASN A 68 23.66 -2.82 -13.11
CA ASN A 68 22.95 -3.22 -11.89
C ASN A 68 21.99 -4.38 -12.20
N PRO A 69 22.14 -5.55 -11.56
CA PRO A 69 21.22 -6.64 -11.75
C PRO A 69 19.84 -6.18 -11.26
N ILE A 70 18.91 -6.02 -12.19
CA ILE A 70 17.51 -5.76 -11.88
C ILE A 70 17.04 -6.92 -10.99
N ASN A 71 16.59 -6.62 -9.78
CA ASN A 71 16.00 -7.61 -8.90
C ASN A 71 14.59 -7.95 -9.40
N ILE A 72 14.55 -8.82 -10.42
CA ILE A 72 13.31 -9.25 -11.10
C ILE A 72 12.28 -9.76 -10.09
N GLU A 73 12.73 -10.52 -9.10
CA GLU A 73 11.87 -11.05 -8.03
C GLU A 73 11.15 -9.93 -7.29
N GLU A 74 11.87 -8.91 -6.85
CA GLU A 74 11.28 -7.77 -6.14
C GLU A 74 10.26 -7.03 -7.00
N ILE A 75 10.52 -6.88 -8.31
CA ILE A 75 9.58 -6.24 -9.24
C ILE A 75 8.28 -7.04 -9.35
N VAL A 76 8.33 -8.38 -9.42
CA VAL A 76 7.11 -9.21 -9.43
C VAL A 76 6.29 -8.99 -8.17
N PHE A 77 6.95 -9.04 -7.01
CA PHE A 77 6.26 -8.88 -5.74
C PHE A 77 5.67 -7.48 -5.56
N LYS A 78 6.38 -6.42 -5.98
CA LYS A 78 5.84 -5.06 -6.03
C LYS A 78 4.65 -4.94 -6.98
N SER A 79 4.75 -5.56 -8.15
CA SER A 79 3.67 -5.59 -9.14
C SER A 79 2.41 -6.24 -8.57
N CYS A 80 2.55 -7.38 -7.89
CA CYS A 80 1.46 -8.04 -7.18
C CYS A 80 0.86 -7.14 -6.09
N ALA A 81 1.69 -6.53 -5.23
CA ALA A 81 1.19 -5.62 -4.18
C ALA A 81 0.44 -4.42 -4.76
N ALA A 82 0.94 -3.83 -5.84
CA ALA A 82 0.29 -2.70 -6.51
C ALA A 82 -1.01 -3.09 -7.22
N ARG A 83 -1.08 -4.28 -7.83
CA ARG A 83 -2.31 -4.81 -8.44
C ARG A 83 -3.38 -5.04 -7.39
N GLU A 84 -3.05 -5.76 -6.32
CA GLU A 84 -3.99 -6.06 -5.22
C GLU A 84 -4.46 -4.77 -4.54
N LEU A 85 -3.55 -3.80 -4.31
CA LEU A 85 -3.91 -2.49 -3.79
C LEU A 85 -4.93 -1.78 -4.69
N TYR A 86 -4.70 -1.78 -6.01
CA TYR A 86 -5.64 -1.18 -6.96
C TYR A 86 -6.98 -1.92 -7.00
N GLU A 87 -6.96 -3.25 -7.04
CA GLU A 87 -8.16 -4.09 -7.08
C GLU A 87 -9.02 -3.93 -5.82
N GLU A 88 -8.39 -3.83 -4.65
CA GLU A 88 -9.08 -3.76 -3.36
C GLU A 88 -9.46 -2.34 -2.92
N THR A 89 -8.76 -1.30 -3.40
CA THR A 89 -8.91 0.08 -2.89
C THR A 89 -9.04 1.16 -3.97
N GLY A 90 -8.74 0.86 -5.23
CA GLY A 90 -8.66 1.82 -6.32
C GLY A 90 -7.38 2.67 -6.36
N LEU A 91 -6.50 2.60 -5.35
CA LEU A 91 -5.22 3.32 -5.35
C LEU A 91 -4.27 2.75 -6.42
N ASP A 92 -4.07 3.48 -7.52
CA ASP A 92 -3.26 3.01 -8.64
C ASP A 92 -1.78 3.41 -8.53
N TYR A 93 -0.98 2.47 -8.01
CA TYR A 93 0.48 2.58 -7.93
C TYR A 93 1.20 1.63 -8.89
N ARG A 94 0.49 1.00 -9.85
CA ARG A 94 1.08 -0.01 -10.74
C ARG A 94 2.18 0.55 -11.65
N ARG A 95 2.18 1.87 -11.88
CA ARG A 95 3.23 2.61 -12.62
C ARG A 95 4.27 3.29 -11.73
N LYS A 96 4.18 3.15 -10.41
CA LYS A 96 5.02 3.82 -9.40
C LYS A 96 5.64 2.78 -8.43
N LEU A 97 6.13 1.67 -8.98
CA LEU A 97 6.65 0.55 -8.16
C LEU A 97 7.87 0.94 -7.31
N ASP A 98 8.60 1.99 -7.70
CA ASP A 98 9.70 2.60 -6.94
C ASP A 98 9.26 3.12 -5.56
N LYS A 99 7.96 3.45 -5.39
CA LYS A 99 7.40 3.92 -4.11
C LYS A 99 7.24 2.83 -3.05
N PHE A 100 7.29 1.56 -3.45
CA PHE A 100 7.20 0.45 -2.52
C PHE A 100 8.58 0.16 -1.93
N GLU A 101 8.72 0.26 -0.61
CA GLU A 101 9.92 -0.14 0.13
C GLU A 101 9.76 -1.58 0.62
N ARG A 102 10.64 -2.49 0.21
CA ARG A 102 10.60 -3.89 0.70
C ARG A 102 10.93 -3.92 2.19
N LEU A 103 10.07 -4.56 2.96
CA LEU A 103 10.32 -4.83 4.37
C LEU A 103 10.97 -6.20 4.51
N ASN A 104 12.27 -6.20 4.82
CA ASN A 104 13.07 -7.42 4.95
C ASN A 104 12.93 -7.99 6.36
N PHE A 105 11.85 -8.74 6.57
CA PHE A 105 11.70 -9.55 7.77
C PHE A 105 12.34 -10.92 7.53
N ASN A 106 12.99 -11.48 8.54
CA ASN A 106 13.46 -12.87 8.51
C ASN A 106 12.24 -13.81 8.66
N TYR A 107 11.39 -13.82 7.63
CA TYR A 107 10.17 -14.60 7.52
C TYR A 107 10.26 -15.49 6.29
N SER A 108 9.26 -16.36 6.09
CA SER A 108 9.23 -17.22 4.90
C SER A 108 9.23 -16.41 3.60
N ASP A 109 10.11 -16.79 2.66
CA ASP A 109 10.22 -16.23 1.29
C ASP A 109 8.91 -16.24 0.48
N LYS A 110 7.88 -16.94 0.97
CA LYS A 110 6.55 -16.99 0.38
C LYS A 110 5.74 -15.72 0.60
N PHE A 111 6.08 -14.91 1.60
CA PHE A 111 5.31 -13.72 1.96
C PHE A 111 6.21 -12.49 1.90
N ASN A 112 5.86 -11.55 1.04
CA ASN A 112 6.59 -10.31 0.88
C ASN A 112 5.72 -9.14 1.33
N PHE A 113 6.36 -8.19 2.01
CA PHE A 113 5.71 -7.04 2.59
C PHE A 113 6.40 -5.79 2.10
N PHE A 114 5.60 -4.79 1.73
CA PHE A 114 6.12 -3.52 1.22
C PHE A 114 5.47 -2.37 1.96
N LEU A 115 6.27 -1.42 2.42
CA LEU A 115 5.79 -0.15 2.94
C LEU A 115 5.50 0.79 1.76
N LEU A 116 4.31 1.38 1.75
CA LEU A 116 3.93 2.43 0.82
C LEU A 116 3.45 3.64 1.62
N LYS A 117 4.16 4.76 1.52
CA LYS A 117 3.76 6.02 2.18
C LYS A 117 2.89 6.84 1.22
N ILE A 118 1.74 7.28 1.71
CA ILE A 118 0.76 8.07 0.95
C ILE A 118 0.32 9.32 1.73
N SER A 119 -0.34 10.23 1.04
CA SER A 119 -0.87 11.50 1.56
C SER A 119 -2.23 11.82 0.93
N ASN A 120 -2.87 12.90 1.38
CA ASN A 120 -4.13 13.38 0.81
C ASN A 120 -4.02 13.72 -0.70
N GLN A 121 -2.83 14.01 -1.20
CA GLN A 121 -2.61 14.27 -2.64
C GLN A 121 -2.80 13.01 -3.49
N ASP A 122 -2.65 11.82 -2.90
CA ASP A 122 -2.80 10.55 -3.60
C ASP A 122 -4.27 10.15 -3.78
N ASN A 123 -5.19 10.77 -3.02
CA ASN A 123 -6.64 10.61 -3.16
C ASN A 123 -7.15 11.15 -4.53
N LEU A 124 -6.51 12.19 -5.06
CA LEU A 124 -6.91 12.88 -6.30
C LEU A 124 -6.60 12.10 -7.58
N LEU A 125 -5.86 10.99 -7.49
CA LEU A 125 -5.44 10.19 -8.64
C LEU A 125 -6.46 9.11 -9.03
N LEU A 126 -7.53 8.92 -8.25
CA LEU A 126 -8.60 7.95 -8.52
C LEU A 126 -9.32 8.19 -9.87
N ASP A 127 -9.35 9.44 -10.36
CA ASP A 127 -10.12 9.81 -11.55
C ASP A 127 -9.33 10.00 -12.86
N THR A 128 -8.00 10.14 -12.83
CA THR A 128 -7.27 10.59 -14.03
C THR A 128 -6.83 9.47 -14.98
N TYR A 129 -6.92 8.20 -14.58
CA TYR A 129 -6.34 7.09 -15.37
C TYR A 129 -7.27 5.90 -15.65
N SER A 130 -8.57 5.98 -15.31
CA SER A 130 -9.51 4.91 -15.67
C SER A 130 -10.38 5.28 -16.89
N ASN A 131 -9.99 4.69 -18.03
CA ASN A 131 -10.76 4.36 -19.25
C ASN A 131 -10.66 5.25 -20.50
N ASP A 132 -10.01 4.68 -21.53
CA ASP A 132 -10.23 4.94 -22.98
C ASP A 132 -11.62 4.46 -23.49
N ASN A 133 -12.49 3.91 -22.63
CA ASN A 133 -13.81 3.37 -22.99
C ASN A 133 -15.01 4.02 -22.28
N TYR A 134 -14.79 4.99 -21.39
CA TYR A 134 -15.88 5.83 -20.88
C TYR A 134 -15.72 7.21 -21.48
N LYS A 135 -16.51 7.48 -22.53
CA LYS A 135 -16.60 8.81 -23.12
C LYS A 135 -17.36 9.68 -22.12
N TRP A 136 -16.62 10.33 -21.22
CA TRP A 136 -17.18 11.30 -20.28
C TRP A 136 -17.94 12.36 -21.07
N ASP A 137 -19.25 12.47 -20.84
CA ASP A 137 -20.05 13.56 -21.39
C ASP A 137 -19.75 14.84 -20.59
N TRP A 138 -18.70 15.53 -21.01
CA TRP A 138 -18.29 16.80 -20.43
C TRP A 138 -19.37 17.87 -20.52
N ASN A 139 -20.34 17.76 -21.44
CA ASN A 139 -21.46 18.71 -21.51
C ASN A 139 -22.45 18.46 -20.36
N LEU A 140 -22.71 17.20 -19.99
CA LEU A 140 -23.53 16.87 -18.83
C LEU A 140 -22.85 17.34 -17.53
N ILE A 141 -21.55 17.08 -17.38
CA ILE A 141 -20.77 17.52 -16.21
C ILE A 141 -20.75 19.04 -16.10
N ASN A 142 -20.49 19.77 -17.20
CA ASN A 142 -20.51 21.23 -17.22
C ASN A 142 -21.92 21.81 -16.99
N THR A 143 -22.97 21.16 -17.48
CA THR A 143 -24.36 21.58 -17.25
C THR A 143 -24.73 21.45 -15.78
N ILE A 144 -24.26 20.39 -15.11
CA ILE A 144 -24.49 20.19 -13.69
C ILE A 144 -23.62 21.17 -12.88
N TYR A 145 -22.33 21.33 -13.22
CA TYR A 145 -21.38 22.26 -12.59
C TYR A 145 -21.86 23.71 -12.60
N ASN A 146 -22.38 24.18 -13.74
CA ASN A 146 -22.85 25.57 -13.89
C ASN A 146 -24.19 25.85 -13.20
N ASN A 147 -24.96 24.83 -12.82
CA ASN A 147 -26.30 25.01 -12.23
C ASN A 147 -26.39 24.80 -10.71
N CYS A 148 -25.38 24.21 -10.05
CA CYS A 148 -25.42 23.93 -8.60
C CYS A 148 -24.04 24.08 -7.95
N TYR A 149 -23.69 25.31 -7.54
CA TYR A 149 -22.33 25.65 -7.12
C TYR A 149 -21.79 24.94 -5.85
N ILE A 150 -22.55 24.09 -5.16
CA ILE A 150 -22.09 23.46 -3.90
C ILE A 150 -22.45 21.95 -3.76
N LYS A 151 -23.23 21.32 -4.65
CA LYS A 151 -23.71 19.93 -4.44
C LYS A 151 -23.29 18.88 -5.48
N VAL A 152 -22.60 19.29 -6.53
CA VAL A 152 -22.32 18.46 -7.71
C VAL A 152 -21.16 17.51 -7.49
N TYR A 153 -20.10 17.97 -6.84
CA TYR A 153 -18.98 17.11 -6.46
C TYR A 153 -19.48 15.93 -5.62
N ASN A 154 -20.32 16.16 -4.62
CA ASN A 154 -20.90 15.08 -3.83
C ASN A 154 -21.78 14.13 -4.67
N TYR A 155 -22.54 14.62 -5.65
CA TYR A 155 -23.46 13.80 -6.45
C TYR A 155 -22.77 12.96 -7.54
N ILE A 156 -21.77 13.52 -8.23
CA ILE A 156 -20.97 12.78 -9.22
C ILE A 156 -20.14 11.70 -8.51
N PHE A 157 -19.59 12.02 -7.34
CA PHE A 157 -18.82 11.10 -6.51
C PHE A 157 -19.69 9.98 -5.91
N LEU A 158 -20.95 10.26 -5.55
CA LEU A 158 -21.92 9.25 -5.11
C LEU A 158 -22.35 8.30 -6.25
N MET A 159 -22.38 8.78 -7.50
CA MET A 159 -22.83 8.03 -8.68
C MET A 159 -21.73 7.16 -9.33
N MET A 160 -20.45 7.35 -8.99
CA MET A 160 -19.30 6.68 -9.64
C MET A 160 -18.80 5.39 -8.96
N GLY A 161 -19.43 4.97 -7.87
CA GLY A 161 -19.18 3.65 -7.25
C GLY A 161 -18.56 3.76 -5.86
N VAL A 162 -19.44 3.66 -4.85
CA VAL A 162 -19.18 3.32 -3.44
C VAL A 162 -17.84 3.83 -2.91
N LEU A 163 -17.65 5.15 -2.99
CA LEU A 163 -16.56 5.81 -2.30
C LEU A 163 -16.92 5.81 -0.81
N THR A 164 -16.22 4.99 -0.05
CA THR A 164 -16.40 4.93 1.40
C THR A 164 -15.60 6.07 2.01
N LYS A 165 -16.20 6.80 2.96
CA LYS A 165 -15.48 7.76 3.78
C LYS A 165 -14.86 6.98 4.94
N CYS A 166 -13.60 7.27 5.27
CA CYS A 166 -13.04 6.84 6.54
C CYS A 166 -13.88 7.40 7.70
N SER A 167 -13.99 6.69 8.83
CA SER A 167 -14.70 7.20 10.00
C SER A 167 -14.12 8.56 10.46
N GLY A 168 -14.99 9.54 10.74
CA GLY A 168 -14.62 10.86 11.26
C GLY A 168 -14.52 11.99 10.21
N ASP A 169 -13.68 12.98 10.51
CA ASP A 169 -13.46 14.20 9.70
C ASP A 169 -12.43 14.03 8.58
N ILE A 170 -12.06 12.78 8.27
CA ILE A 170 -11.07 12.45 7.25
C ILE A 170 -11.71 12.52 5.86
N GLU A 171 -11.25 13.43 5.00
CA GLU A 171 -11.64 13.54 3.58
C GLU A 171 -10.74 12.67 2.69
N PHE A 172 -10.66 11.37 3.00
CA PHE A 172 -9.96 10.38 2.19
C PHE A 172 -10.94 9.32 1.70
N TYR A 173 -10.91 9.02 0.40
CA TYR A 173 -11.89 8.13 -0.23
C TYR A 173 -11.19 6.97 -0.93
N LEU A 174 -11.79 5.80 -0.83
CA LEU A 174 -11.32 4.59 -1.53
C LEU A 174 -12.47 3.95 -2.30
N LYS A 175 -12.14 3.41 -3.47
CA LYS A 175 -13.03 2.55 -4.25
C LYS A 175 -12.80 1.11 -3.83
N LEU A 176 -13.59 0.64 -2.87
CA LEU A 176 -13.43 -0.70 -2.33
C LEU A 176 -13.90 -1.78 -3.31
N SER A 177 -13.23 -2.93 -3.30
CA SER A 177 -13.75 -4.12 -3.99
C SER A 177 -14.99 -4.69 -3.29
N ASN A 178 -15.73 -5.54 -4.00
CA ASN A 178 -16.90 -6.23 -3.45
C ASN A 178 -16.57 -7.16 -2.27
N GLU A 179 -15.29 -7.47 -2.02
CA GLU A 179 -14.87 -8.29 -0.89
C GLU A 179 -14.75 -7.51 0.43
N HIS A 180 -14.76 -6.17 0.35
CA HIS A 180 -14.53 -5.27 1.47
C HIS A 180 -15.76 -4.40 1.73
N LYS A 181 -16.12 -4.26 3.01
CA LYS A 181 -17.30 -3.47 3.43
C LYS A 181 -16.95 -2.05 3.86
N SER A 182 -15.74 -1.86 4.38
CA SER A 182 -15.25 -0.57 4.85
C SER A 182 -13.72 -0.58 4.88
N PHE A 183 -13.14 0.57 5.24
CA PHE A 183 -11.75 0.67 5.61
C PHE A 183 -11.60 1.65 6.77
N LEU A 184 -10.44 1.60 7.42
CA LEU A 184 -10.02 2.62 8.37
C LEU A 184 -8.53 2.87 8.25
N PHE A 185 -8.10 4.01 8.76
CA PHE A 185 -6.70 4.26 9.06
C PHE A 185 -6.49 4.13 10.57
N GLU A 186 -5.57 3.24 10.97
CA GLU A 186 -5.23 3.01 12.38
C GLU A 186 -3.92 3.72 12.72
N ASN A 187 -3.95 4.62 13.71
CA ASN A 187 -2.80 5.39 14.15
C ASN A 187 -2.17 4.84 15.44
N LYS A 188 -2.89 3.97 16.18
CA LYS A 188 -2.36 3.23 17.32
C LYS A 188 -1.74 1.93 16.84
N TYR A 189 -0.45 2.01 16.54
CA TYR A 189 0.24 0.92 15.85
C TYR A 189 0.25 -0.39 16.64
N GLU A 190 0.19 -0.33 17.97
CA GLU A 190 0.07 -1.47 18.87
C GLU A 190 -1.25 -2.24 18.75
N GLU A 191 -2.33 -1.61 18.27
CA GLU A 191 -3.63 -2.26 18.09
C GLU A 191 -3.69 -3.05 16.77
N ILE A 192 -2.92 -2.65 15.76
CA ILE A 192 -2.94 -3.25 14.41
C ILE A 192 -2.68 -4.76 14.41
N PRO A 193 -1.64 -5.31 15.07
CA PRO A 193 -1.42 -6.76 15.12
C PRO A 193 -2.62 -7.54 15.67
N VAL A 194 -3.37 -6.96 16.61
CA VAL A 194 -4.56 -7.57 17.20
C VAL A 194 -5.70 -7.58 16.19
N MET A 195 -5.93 -6.45 15.50
CA MET A 195 -7.01 -6.29 14.51
C MET A 195 -6.86 -7.25 13.33
N ILE A 196 -5.63 -7.51 12.87
CA ILE A 196 -5.35 -8.37 11.70
C ILE A 196 -4.93 -9.80 12.08
N LYS A 197 -5.01 -10.19 13.36
CA LYS A 197 -4.52 -11.48 13.88
C LYS A 197 -5.13 -12.69 13.18
N ASN A 198 -6.42 -12.61 12.83
CA ASN A 198 -7.15 -13.72 12.20
C ASN A 198 -6.95 -13.78 10.68
N HIS A 199 -6.40 -12.72 10.07
CA HIS A 199 -6.10 -12.68 8.66
C HIS A 199 -4.84 -13.47 8.32
N SER A 200 -4.85 -14.18 7.18
CA SER A 200 -3.70 -14.92 6.66
C SER A 200 -2.95 -15.79 7.70
N LYS A 201 -3.69 -16.45 8.61
CA LYS A 201 -3.12 -17.27 9.70
C LYS A 201 -2.19 -16.50 10.64
N GLY A 202 -2.42 -15.20 10.83
CA GLY A 202 -1.62 -14.31 11.68
C GLY A 202 -0.29 -13.87 11.05
N ILE A 203 -0.05 -14.17 9.77
CA ILE A 203 1.21 -13.83 9.10
C ILE A 203 1.37 -12.31 8.97
N CYS A 204 0.31 -11.59 8.60
CA CYS A 204 0.33 -10.13 8.54
C CYS A 204 0.55 -9.50 9.92
N SER A 205 -0.07 -10.07 10.96
CA SER A 205 0.09 -9.63 12.37
C SER A 205 1.56 -9.74 12.80
N LYS A 206 2.18 -10.91 12.63
CA LYS A 206 3.59 -11.15 12.94
C LYS A 206 4.54 -10.25 12.14
N ALA A 207 4.28 -10.06 10.85
CA ALA A 207 5.09 -9.18 10.02
C ALA A 207 5.03 -7.72 10.51
N PHE A 208 3.85 -7.27 10.93
CA PHE A 208 3.70 -5.93 11.51
C PHE A 208 4.38 -5.82 12.88
N GLU A 209 4.33 -6.84 13.73
CA GLU A 209 5.12 -6.87 14.98
C GLU A 209 6.62 -6.73 14.68
N CYS A 210 7.15 -7.43 13.67
CA CYS A 210 8.54 -7.27 13.22
C CYS A 210 8.82 -5.84 12.72
N TYR A 211 7.89 -5.22 12.00
CA TYR A 211 7.99 -3.82 11.60
C TYR A 211 8.11 -2.88 12.82
N LEU A 212 7.29 -3.08 13.85
CA LEU A 212 7.33 -2.29 15.08
C LEU A 212 8.65 -2.45 15.84
N SER A 213 9.16 -3.68 15.94
CA SER A 213 10.49 -3.91 16.53
C SER A 213 11.59 -3.22 15.72
N TYR A 214 11.53 -3.29 14.38
CA TYR A 214 12.49 -2.64 13.51
C TYR A 214 12.51 -1.12 13.70
N ILE A 215 11.36 -0.45 13.67
CA ILE A 215 11.32 1.01 13.85
C ILE A 215 11.78 1.45 15.25
N ASN A 216 11.51 0.66 16.29
CA ASN A 216 11.92 0.99 17.66
C ASN A 216 13.44 0.88 17.81
N ASN A 217 14.04 -0.20 17.30
CA ASN A 217 15.50 -0.39 17.34
C ASN A 217 16.25 0.73 16.59
N ASN A 218 15.73 1.16 15.44
CA ASN A 218 16.35 2.25 14.67
C ASN A 218 16.19 3.63 15.35
N LYS A 219 15.08 3.87 16.06
CA LYS A 219 14.91 5.13 16.83
C LYS A 219 15.95 5.24 17.94
N ASP A 220 16.27 4.13 18.61
CA ASP A 220 17.25 4.10 19.68
C ASP A 220 18.68 4.29 19.14
N GLU A 221 18.97 3.77 17.95
CA GLU A 221 20.26 3.98 17.28
C GLU A 221 20.47 5.44 16.86
N LEU A 222 19.41 6.10 16.34
CA LEU A 222 19.39 7.54 16.03
C LEU A 222 19.54 8.42 17.27
N ARG A 223 18.95 8.03 18.41
CA ARG A 223 19.13 8.74 19.69
C ARG A 223 20.55 8.55 20.25
N SER A 224 21.12 7.35 20.15
CA SER A 224 22.45 7.02 20.66
C SER A 224 23.57 7.73 19.88
N THR A 225 23.45 7.81 18.54
CA THR A 225 24.40 8.55 17.69
C THR A 225 24.32 10.06 17.89
N THR A 226 23.14 10.59 18.23
CA THR A 226 22.96 12.00 18.57
C THR A 226 23.65 12.33 19.91
N ILE A 227 23.45 11.52 20.96
CA ILE A 227 24.09 11.72 22.27
C ILE A 227 25.62 11.58 22.21
N ALA A 228 26.15 10.62 21.44
CA ALA A 228 27.58 10.45 21.25
C ALA A 228 28.26 11.64 20.55
N ARG A 229 27.53 12.35 19.68
CA ARG A 229 28.01 13.59 19.03
C ARG A 229 27.99 14.78 19.99
N THR A 230 26.97 14.89 20.84
CA THR A 230 26.87 15.97 21.85
C THR A 230 27.96 15.83 22.93
N ASN A 231 28.35 14.61 23.29
CA ASN A 231 29.42 14.39 24.28
C ASN A 231 30.83 14.60 23.72
N ARG A 232 31.03 14.59 22.40
CA ARG A 232 32.30 14.99 21.77
C ARG A 232 32.43 16.51 21.61
N SER A 233 31.33 17.24 21.51
CA SER A 233 31.36 18.71 21.42
C SER A 233 31.42 19.41 22.78
N THR A 234 31.13 18.71 23.88
CA THR A 234 31.26 19.23 25.27
C THR A 234 32.55 18.79 25.97
N GLY A 235 33.52 18.24 25.21
CA GLY A 235 34.89 18.01 25.65
C GLY A 235 35.62 19.32 25.98
N LYS A 236 35.20 19.96 27.06
CA LYS A 236 36.00 20.88 27.85
C LYS A 236 37.22 20.08 28.31
N GLU A 237 38.38 20.37 27.71
CA GLU A 237 39.66 20.11 28.34
C GLU A 237 39.63 20.80 29.71
N ILE A 238 39.36 20.03 30.76
CA ILE A 238 39.75 20.41 32.10
C ILE A 238 41.21 19.95 32.20
N ARG A 239 42.11 20.93 32.02
CA ARG A 239 43.51 20.84 32.43
C ARG A 239 43.62 20.67 33.93
#